data_AF-A0A1M3BJ94-F1
#
_entry.id   AF-A0A1M3BJ94-F1
#
_cell.length_a   1.000
_cell.length_b   1.000
_cell.length_c   1.000
_cell.angle_alpha   90.00
_cell.angle_beta   90.00
_cell.angle_gamma   90.00
#
_symmetry.space_group_name_H-M   'P 1'
#
loop_
_entity.id
_entity.type
_entity.pdbx_description
1 polymer ?
#
loop_
_entity_poly.entity_id
_entity_poly.type
_entity_poly.pdbx_seq_one_letter_code
_entity_poly.pdbx_strand_id
1 'polypeptide(L)'
;MGRFRAATLLLAALAAGLLLAACGSNGGGELLPGTTAGQIESNLDQVRSNAEEENCEAAEDAVAEVTTEIDSLQNVDRELKKALKQGAAKLSEVVSSHCGLKQEEAEQAKAEEEREAEEEEEEQAALEVEEEELAEEEAEKEQKTEERAEKAKEKAEEHAEQPGPPEEGEESGSKGHEEEEIEPPSEEEVTPPSEGGAGGIGPGAEAGGG
;
A
#
# COMPACT_ATOMS: atom_id res chain seq x y z
N MET A 1 -8.55 14.57 0.15
CA MET A 1 -7.85 15.78 -0.34
C MET A 1 -6.80 15.34 -1.34
N GLY A 2 -6.88 15.67 -2.64
CA GLY A 2 -5.90 15.11 -3.60
C GLY A 2 -5.95 15.57 -5.06
N ARG A 3 -6.72 16.61 -5.41
CA ARG A 3 -6.95 16.98 -6.83
C ARG A 3 -6.21 18.22 -7.33
N PHE A 4 -5.39 18.85 -6.49
CA PHE A 4 -4.73 20.13 -6.83
C PHE A 4 -3.27 20.03 -7.26
N ARG A 5 -2.67 18.82 -7.34
CA ARG A 5 -1.27 18.65 -7.77
C ARG A 5 -1.07 18.45 -9.28
N ALA A 6 -2.14 18.26 -10.05
CA ALA A 6 -2.04 18.04 -11.50
C ALA A 6 -2.01 19.34 -12.33
N ALA A 7 -2.38 20.49 -11.75
CA ALA A 7 -2.56 21.74 -12.53
C ALA A 7 -1.29 22.59 -12.68
N THR A 8 -0.25 22.35 -11.89
CA THR A 8 0.99 23.16 -11.89
C THR A 8 2.05 22.70 -12.90
N LEU A 9 1.94 21.49 -13.47
CA LEU A 9 2.92 20.98 -14.46
C LEU A 9 2.74 21.57 -15.87
N LEU A 10 1.57 22.12 -16.21
CA LEU A 10 1.30 22.63 -17.57
C LEU A 10 1.89 24.02 -17.85
N LEU A 11 2.27 24.81 -16.83
CA LEU A 11 2.75 26.18 -17.04
C LEU A 11 4.26 26.29 -17.31
N ALA A 12 5.05 25.26 -16.99
CA ALA A 12 6.51 25.26 -17.19
C ALA A 12 6.92 24.96 -18.64
N ALA A 13 6.08 24.27 -19.42
CA ALA A 13 6.40 23.87 -20.78
C ALA A 13 6.40 25.05 -21.79
N LEU A 14 5.68 26.14 -21.52
CA LEU A 14 5.55 27.25 -22.48
C LEU A 14 6.77 28.19 -22.53
N ALA A 15 7.61 28.22 -21.47
CA ALA A 15 8.74 29.15 -21.40
C ALA A 15 9.97 28.68 -22.19
N ALA A 16 10.09 27.38 -22.51
CA ALA A 16 11.24 26.83 -23.23
C ALA A 16 11.22 27.12 -24.74
N GLY A 17 10.05 27.37 -25.34
CA GLY A 17 9.91 27.51 -26.80
C GLY A 17 10.50 28.80 -27.40
N LEU A 18 10.62 29.88 -26.62
CA LEU A 18 11.08 31.18 -27.12
C LEU A 18 12.60 31.31 -27.23
N LEU A 19 13.37 30.37 -26.66
CA LEU A 19 14.84 30.37 -26.72
C LEU A 19 15.39 29.59 -27.94
N LEU A 20 14.59 28.72 -28.59
CA LEU A 20 15.05 27.96 -29.76
C LEU A 20 15.13 28.80 -31.05
N ALA A 21 14.38 29.90 -31.14
CA ALA A 21 14.44 30.79 -32.31
C ALA A 21 15.79 31.55 -32.45
N ALA A 22 16.64 31.52 -31.40
CA ALA A 22 17.98 32.10 -31.42
C ALA A 22 19.08 31.08 -31.84
N CYS A 23 18.75 29.81 -32.02
CA CYS A 23 19.73 28.74 -32.30
C CYS A 23 20.02 28.53 -33.81
N GLY A 24 19.66 29.47 -34.69
CA GLY A 24 19.72 29.22 -36.15
C GLY A 24 20.23 30.36 -37.03
N SER A 25 20.60 31.52 -36.49
CA SER A 25 20.91 32.67 -37.33
C SER A 25 22.22 33.34 -36.92
N ASN A 26 23.23 33.22 -37.79
CA ASN A 26 24.34 34.17 -37.92
C ASN A 26 25.68 33.92 -37.18
N GLY A 27 26.00 32.69 -36.76
CA GLY A 27 27.35 32.34 -36.29
C GLY A 27 28.00 31.30 -37.20
N GLY A 28 29.17 31.58 -37.78
CA GLY A 28 29.89 30.69 -38.69
C GLY A 28 30.48 29.41 -38.06
N GLY A 29 29.81 28.85 -37.04
CA GLY A 29 30.13 27.54 -36.50
C GLY A 29 29.55 26.45 -37.40
N GLU A 30 30.30 25.38 -37.58
CA GLU A 30 29.82 24.20 -38.31
C GLU A 30 28.67 23.57 -37.50
N LEU A 31 27.47 23.63 -38.05
CA LEU A 31 26.28 23.00 -37.47
C LEU A 31 26.46 21.48 -37.47
N LEU A 32 25.73 20.80 -36.59
CA LEU A 32 25.67 19.33 -36.59
C LEU A 32 25.32 18.82 -38.00
N PRO A 33 26.05 17.82 -38.54
CA PRO A 33 25.67 17.17 -39.78
C PRO A 33 24.24 16.66 -39.65
N GLY A 34 23.37 17.01 -40.61
CA GLY A 34 21.93 16.69 -40.50
C GLY A 34 21.63 15.20 -40.34
N THR A 35 22.48 14.32 -40.88
CA THR A 35 22.37 12.86 -40.69
C THR A 35 22.61 12.45 -39.23
N THR A 36 23.61 13.04 -38.57
CA THR A 36 23.93 12.72 -37.17
C THR A 36 22.92 13.35 -36.22
N ALA A 37 22.42 14.55 -36.52
CA ALA A 37 21.34 15.14 -35.74
C ALA A 37 20.08 14.25 -35.74
N GLY A 38 19.69 13.73 -36.91
CA GLY A 38 18.54 12.82 -37.01
C GLY A 38 18.74 11.48 -36.29
N GLN A 39 19.98 10.96 -36.23
CA GLN A 39 20.29 9.76 -35.44
C GLN A 39 20.16 10.01 -33.94
N ILE A 40 20.73 11.11 -33.45
CA ILE A 40 20.62 11.51 -32.04
C ILE A 40 19.15 11.72 -31.66
N GLU A 41 18.35 12.39 -32.49
CA GLU A 41 16.91 12.57 -32.25
C GLU A 41 16.18 11.23 -32.17
N SER A 42 16.44 10.32 -33.11
CA SER A 42 15.85 8.97 -33.11
C SER A 42 16.19 8.19 -31.85
N ASN A 43 17.44 8.27 -31.39
CA ASN A 43 17.88 7.56 -30.18
C ASN A 43 17.27 8.19 -28.92
N LEU A 44 17.10 9.52 -28.87
CA LEU A 44 16.39 10.19 -27.78
C LEU A 44 14.90 9.81 -27.73
N ASP A 45 14.24 9.69 -28.88
CA ASP A 45 12.87 9.17 -28.96
C ASP A 45 12.80 7.72 -28.48
N GLN A 46 13.83 6.91 -28.77
CA GLN A 46 13.92 5.53 -28.29
C GLN A 46 14.14 5.46 -26.77
N VAL A 47 15.02 6.29 -26.19
CA VAL A 47 15.17 6.41 -24.72
C VAL A 47 13.83 6.74 -24.08
N ARG A 48 13.10 7.69 -24.66
CA ARG A 48 11.78 8.08 -24.16
C ARG A 48 10.78 6.93 -24.24
N SER A 49 10.69 6.26 -25.38
CA SER A 49 9.80 5.10 -25.56
C SER A 49 10.13 3.99 -24.56
N ASN A 50 11.41 3.65 -24.41
CA ASN A 50 11.86 2.62 -23.48
C ASN A 50 11.55 2.99 -22.02
N ALA A 51 11.69 4.27 -21.65
CA ALA A 51 11.33 4.74 -20.31
C ALA A 51 9.80 4.70 -20.06
N GLU A 52 9.00 5.05 -21.08
CA GLU A 52 7.53 4.96 -21.03
C GLU A 52 7.04 3.51 -20.97
N GLU A 53 7.73 2.58 -21.64
CA GLU A 53 7.48 1.14 -21.61
C GLU A 53 8.15 0.41 -20.43
N GLU A 54 8.79 1.16 -19.53
CA GLU A 54 9.42 0.64 -18.31
C GLU A 54 10.57 -0.35 -18.59
N ASN A 55 11.14 -0.29 -19.80
CA ASN A 55 12.28 -1.08 -20.23
C ASN A 55 13.59 -0.36 -19.91
N CYS A 56 13.96 -0.39 -18.63
CA CYS A 56 15.08 0.34 -18.08
C CYS A 56 16.44 -0.01 -18.69
N GLU A 57 16.71 -1.30 -18.93
CA GLU A 57 17.96 -1.76 -19.56
C GLU A 57 18.09 -1.18 -20.98
N ALA A 58 17.02 -1.27 -21.79
CA ALA A 58 17.03 -0.70 -23.13
C ALA A 58 17.09 0.85 -23.13
N ALA A 59 16.53 1.52 -22.12
CA ALA A 59 16.63 2.96 -21.96
C ALA A 59 18.08 3.37 -21.65
N GLU A 60 18.76 2.68 -20.74
CA GLU A 60 20.17 2.94 -20.41
C GLU A 60 21.10 2.68 -21.59
N ASP A 61 20.89 1.59 -22.33
CA ASP A 61 21.63 1.28 -23.56
C ASP A 61 21.48 2.39 -24.61
N ALA A 62 20.25 2.86 -24.85
CA ALA A 62 19.99 3.94 -25.79
C ALA A 62 20.66 5.28 -25.36
N VAL A 63 20.76 5.57 -24.05
CA VAL A 63 21.53 6.73 -23.55
C VAL A 63 23.03 6.56 -23.79
N ALA A 64 23.57 5.34 -23.65
CA ALA A 64 24.96 5.05 -23.94
C ALA A 64 25.28 5.22 -25.44
N GLU A 65 24.35 4.84 -26.32
CA GLU A 65 24.44 5.07 -27.77
C GLU A 65 24.49 6.56 -28.10
N VAL A 66 23.57 7.37 -27.55
CA VAL A 66 23.57 8.84 -27.71
C VAL A 66 24.92 9.44 -27.28
N THR A 67 25.45 9.00 -26.14
CA THR A 67 26.74 9.48 -25.63
C THR A 67 27.89 9.15 -26.57
N THR A 68 27.89 7.93 -27.12
CA THR A 68 28.89 7.47 -28.11
C THR A 68 28.80 8.27 -29.40
N GLU A 69 27.60 8.54 -29.90
CA GLU A 69 27.38 9.37 -31.10
C GLU A 69 27.90 10.79 -30.90
N ILE A 70 27.59 11.42 -29.75
CA ILE A 70 28.12 12.74 -29.38
C ILE A 70 29.65 12.73 -29.34
N ASP A 71 30.25 11.67 -28.81
CA ASP A 71 31.70 11.50 -28.77
C ASP A 71 32.34 11.34 -30.15
N SER A 72 31.63 10.70 -31.08
CA SER A 72 32.08 10.50 -32.45
C SER A 72 32.05 11.76 -33.32
N LEU A 73 31.33 12.80 -32.89
CA LEU A 73 31.21 14.07 -33.62
C LEU A 73 32.58 14.72 -33.86
N GLN A 74 32.88 14.97 -35.14
CA GLN A 74 34.07 15.70 -35.61
C GLN A 74 33.64 17.05 -36.23
N ASN A 75 34.54 18.04 -36.18
CA ASN A 75 34.33 19.40 -36.72
C ASN A 75 33.16 20.18 -36.11
N VAL A 76 32.56 19.69 -35.02
CA VAL A 76 31.54 20.42 -34.24
C VAL A 76 32.24 21.35 -33.25
N ASP A 77 31.62 22.51 -33.00
CA ASP A 77 32.07 23.45 -31.98
C ASP A 77 32.27 22.77 -30.61
N ARG A 78 33.35 23.13 -29.91
CA ARG A 78 33.73 22.48 -28.65
C ARG A 78 32.72 22.76 -27.53
N GLU A 79 32.14 23.96 -27.49
CA GLU A 79 31.14 24.32 -26.49
C GLU A 79 29.84 23.56 -26.75
N LEU A 80 29.43 23.44 -28.02
CA LEU A 80 28.28 22.62 -28.40
C LEU A 80 28.48 21.15 -28.00
N LYS A 81 29.63 20.54 -28.33
CA LYS A 81 29.93 19.16 -27.93
C LYS A 81 29.92 18.99 -26.41
N LYS A 82 30.44 19.96 -25.66
CA LYS A 82 30.40 19.95 -24.19
C LYS A 82 28.97 20.02 -23.66
N ALA A 83 28.12 20.88 -24.24
CA ALA A 83 26.72 21.02 -23.86
C ALA A 83 25.93 19.73 -24.13
N LEU A 84 26.14 19.09 -25.29
CA LEU A 84 25.55 17.80 -25.64
C LEU A 84 25.93 16.70 -24.64
N LYS A 85 27.22 16.59 -24.29
CA LYS A 85 27.70 15.64 -23.27
C LYS A 85 27.04 15.88 -21.92
N GLN A 86 26.92 17.14 -21.50
CA GLN A 86 26.26 17.48 -20.25
C GLN A 86 24.76 17.12 -20.28
N GLY A 87 24.10 17.32 -21.42
CA GLY A 87 22.72 16.89 -21.64
C GLY A 87 22.56 15.38 -21.53
N ALA A 88 23.42 14.61 -22.20
CA ALA A 88 23.41 13.14 -22.14
C ALA A 88 23.68 12.61 -20.73
N ALA A 89 24.60 13.23 -19.99
CA ALA A 89 24.85 12.87 -18.58
C ALA A 89 23.62 13.10 -17.69
N LYS A 90 22.91 14.22 -17.87
CA LYS A 90 21.65 14.48 -17.15
C LYS A 90 20.55 13.51 -17.56
N LEU A 91 20.48 13.15 -18.84
CA LEU A 91 19.52 12.16 -19.33
C LEU A 91 19.75 10.81 -18.65
N SER A 92 21.00 10.36 -18.55
CA SER A 92 21.38 9.14 -17.82
C SER A 92 20.92 9.20 -16.36
N GLU A 93 21.17 10.31 -15.66
CA GLU A 93 20.72 10.49 -14.26
C GLU A 93 19.20 10.39 -14.12
N VAL A 94 18.44 10.99 -15.05
CA VAL A 94 16.97 10.93 -15.05
C VAL A 94 16.48 9.51 -15.31
N VAL A 95 17.05 8.80 -16.29
CA VAL A 95 16.68 7.41 -16.61
C VAL A 95 16.95 6.50 -15.42
N SER A 96 18.16 6.53 -14.85
CA SER A 96 18.50 5.67 -13.70
C SER A 96 17.67 6.02 -12.46
N SER A 97 17.32 7.29 -12.23
CA SER A 97 16.44 7.69 -11.13
C SER A 97 15.02 7.16 -11.32
N HIS A 98 14.47 7.28 -12.53
CA HIS A 98 13.11 6.80 -12.83
C HIS A 98 13.02 5.27 -12.75
N CYS A 99 14.10 4.59 -13.17
CA CYS A 99 14.19 3.14 -13.13
C CYS A 99 14.41 2.56 -11.73
N GLY A 100 15.24 3.21 -10.90
CA GLY A 100 15.49 2.75 -9.54
C GLY A 100 14.26 2.83 -8.64
N LEU A 101 13.54 3.95 -8.67
CA LEU A 101 12.35 4.14 -7.83
C LEU A 101 11.26 3.10 -8.10
N LYS A 102 11.09 2.72 -9.36
CA LYS A 102 10.03 1.79 -9.75
C LYS A 102 10.35 0.35 -9.34
N GLN A 103 11.62 -0.04 -9.37
CA GLN A 103 12.04 -1.35 -8.86
C GLN A 103 11.80 -1.43 -7.34
N GLU A 104 12.13 -0.38 -6.60
CA GLU A 104 11.85 -0.30 -5.16
C GLU A 104 10.34 -0.36 -4.88
N GLU A 105 9.51 0.35 -5.65
CA GLU A 105 8.05 0.29 -5.53
C GLU A 105 7.49 -1.12 -5.82
N ALA A 106 8.01 -1.81 -6.85
CA ALA A 106 7.59 -3.17 -7.18
C ALA A 106 8.01 -4.19 -6.11
N GLU A 107 9.23 -4.06 -5.57
CA GLU A 107 9.70 -4.89 -4.46
C GLU A 107 8.90 -4.63 -3.18
N GLN A 108 8.57 -3.36 -2.91
CA GLN A 108 7.74 -2.99 -1.77
C GLN A 108 6.31 -3.52 -1.91
N ALA A 109 5.70 -3.40 -3.08
CA ALA A 109 4.36 -3.93 -3.33
C ALA A 109 4.32 -5.46 -3.18
N LYS A 110 5.36 -6.17 -3.66
CA LYS A 110 5.47 -7.61 -3.48
C LYS A 110 5.64 -7.99 -2.01
N ALA A 111 6.44 -7.24 -1.26
CA ALA A 111 6.63 -7.47 0.18
C ALA A 111 5.36 -7.18 0.99
N GLU A 112 4.56 -6.19 0.58
CA GLU A 112 3.26 -5.89 1.18
C GLU A 112 2.24 -7.01 0.89
N GLU A 113 2.15 -7.50 -0.35
CA GLU A 113 1.30 -8.64 -0.72
C GLU A 113 1.69 -9.93 0.03
N GLU A 114 2.99 -10.23 0.15
CA GLU A 114 3.46 -11.39 0.92
C GLU A 114 3.10 -11.26 2.41
N ARG A 115 3.13 -10.05 2.96
CA ARG A 115 2.76 -9.79 4.36
C ARG A 115 1.25 -9.88 4.60
N GLU A 116 0.43 -9.35 3.69
CA GLU A 116 -1.03 -9.49 3.77
C GLU A 116 -1.44 -10.97 3.70
N ALA A 117 -0.80 -11.77 2.84
CA ALA A 117 -1.05 -13.21 2.76
C ALA A 117 -0.64 -13.95 4.05
N GLU A 118 0.47 -13.58 4.69
CA GLU A 118 0.90 -14.16 5.98
C GLU A 118 -0.08 -13.81 7.11
N GLU A 119 -0.59 -12.57 7.14
CA GLU A 119 -1.59 -12.13 8.13
C GLU A 119 -2.94 -12.86 7.96
N GLU A 120 -3.41 -13.06 6.73
CA GLU A 120 -4.63 -13.84 6.45
C GLU A 120 -4.47 -15.33 6.83
N GLU A 121 -3.28 -15.93 6.65
CA GLU A 121 -3.00 -17.31 7.06
C GLU A 121 -2.98 -17.44 8.59
N GLU A 122 -2.37 -16.49 9.31
CA GLU A 122 -2.37 -16.46 10.77
C GLU A 122 -3.78 -16.29 11.35
N GLU A 123 -4.63 -15.43 10.75
CA GLU A 123 -6.03 -15.25 11.17
C GLU A 123 -6.85 -16.53 10.96
N GLN A 124 -6.69 -17.20 9.82
CA GLN A 124 -7.37 -18.48 9.55
C GLN A 124 -6.93 -19.58 10.54
N ALA A 125 -5.63 -19.68 10.81
CA ALA A 125 -5.12 -20.65 11.79
C ALA A 125 -5.64 -20.36 13.20
N ALA A 126 -5.76 -19.09 13.60
CA ALA A 126 -6.33 -18.72 14.89
C ALA A 126 -7.82 -19.10 15.01
N LEU A 127 -8.59 -18.90 13.94
CA LEU A 127 -10.01 -19.28 13.89
C LEU A 127 -10.22 -20.80 13.96
N GLU A 128 -9.38 -21.60 13.28
CA GLU A 128 -9.45 -23.06 13.37
C GLU A 128 -9.19 -23.57 14.80
N VAL A 129 -8.22 -22.97 15.50
CA VAL A 129 -7.94 -23.31 16.91
C VAL A 129 -9.10 -22.92 17.82
N GLU A 130 -9.71 -21.74 17.63
CA GLU A 130 -10.87 -21.32 18.42
C GLU A 130 -12.09 -22.24 18.18
N GLU A 131 -12.32 -22.68 16.95
CA GLU A 131 -13.39 -23.63 16.63
C GLU A 131 -13.15 -25.01 17.27
N GLU A 132 -11.90 -25.50 17.30
CA GLU A 132 -11.53 -26.75 17.95
C GLU A 132 -11.70 -26.68 19.48
N GLU A 133 -11.28 -25.59 20.14
CA GLU A 133 -11.45 -25.40 21.58
C GLU A 133 -12.94 -25.33 21.97
N LEU A 134 -13.78 -24.65 21.18
CA LEU A 134 -15.23 -24.60 21.41
C LEU A 134 -15.89 -25.98 21.26
N ALA A 135 -15.48 -26.76 20.26
CA ALA A 135 -15.98 -28.12 20.05
C ALA A 135 -15.59 -29.07 21.20
N GLU A 136 -14.37 -28.95 21.73
CA GLU A 136 -13.94 -29.71 22.93
C GLU A 136 -14.73 -29.30 24.18
N GLU A 137 -14.98 -28.00 24.40
CA GLU A 137 -15.77 -27.52 25.55
C GLU A 137 -17.24 -28.00 25.49
N GLU A 138 -17.87 -27.99 24.32
CA GLU A 138 -19.22 -28.54 24.13
C GLU A 138 -19.27 -30.04 24.41
N ALA A 139 -18.30 -30.80 23.90
CA ALA A 139 -18.21 -32.25 24.16
C ALA A 139 -18.01 -32.57 25.65
N GLU A 140 -17.22 -31.80 26.40
CA GLU A 140 -17.07 -31.96 27.85
C GLU A 140 -18.38 -31.66 28.60
N LYS A 141 -19.10 -30.60 28.19
CA LYS A 141 -20.41 -30.25 28.79
C LYS A 141 -21.46 -31.32 28.56
N GLU A 142 -21.50 -31.93 27.38
CA GLU A 142 -22.42 -33.04 27.08
C GLU A 142 -22.11 -34.26 27.97
N GLN A 143 -20.85 -34.69 28.03
CA GLN A 143 -20.43 -35.82 28.88
C GLN A 143 -20.76 -35.60 30.36
N LYS A 144 -20.52 -34.39 30.88
CA LYS A 144 -20.84 -34.03 32.26
C LYS A 144 -22.34 -34.03 32.55
N THR A 145 -23.15 -33.68 31.55
CA THR A 145 -24.61 -33.69 31.65
C THR A 145 -25.15 -35.12 31.66
N GLU A 146 -24.61 -35.99 30.80
CA GLU A 146 -24.92 -37.43 30.80
C GLU A 146 -24.53 -38.10 32.13
N GLU A 147 -23.32 -37.87 32.66
CA GLU A 147 -22.87 -38.44 33.93
C GLU A 147 -23.77 -38.00 35.11
N ARG A 148 -24.19 -36.73 35.14
CA ARG A 148 -25.14 -36.24 36.15
C ARG A 148 -26.52 -36.89 36.02
N ALA A 149 -26.99 -37.11 34.80
CA ALA A 149 -28.28 -37.76 34.55
C ALA A 149 -28.25 -39.23 34.98
N GLU A 150 -27.16 -39.95 34.75
CA GLU A 150 -26.98 -41.34 35.23
C GLU A 150 -26.91 -41.40 36.75
N LYS A 151 -26.09 -40.57 37.41
CA LYS A 151 -26.03 -40.49 38.88
C LYS A 151 -27.39 -40.15 39.52
N ALA A 152 -28.18 -39.29 38.88
CA ALA A 152 -29.51 -38.95 39.37
C ALA A 152 -30.49 -40.13 39.27
N LYS A 153 -30.40 -40.93 38.20
CA LYS A 153 -31.19 -42.16 38.06
C LYS A 153 -30.81 -43.21 39.10
N GLU A 154 -29.51 -43.48 39.27
CA GLU A 154 -29.01 -44.44 40.27
C GLU A 154 -29.46 -44.08 41.69
N LYS A 155 -29.34 -42.80 42.06
CA LYS A 155 -29.79 -42.31 43.38
C LYS A 155 -31.30 -42.40 43.59
N ALA A 156 -32.11 -42.24 42.53
CA ALA A 156 -33.55 -42.39 42.59
C ALA A 156 -33.98 -43.86 42.77
N GLU A 157 -33.26 -44.80 42.16
CA GLU A 157 -33.48 -46.24 42.34
C GLU A 157 -33.09 -46.70 43.76
N GLU A 158 -31.94 -46.24 44.30
CA GLU A 158 -31.50 -46.58 45.67
C GLU A 158 -32.48 -46.10 46.75
N HIS A 159 -33.07 -44.91 46.58
CA HIS A 159 -34.07 -44.37 47.51
C HIS A 159 -35.43 -45.08 47.44
N ALA A 160 -35.74 -45.78 46.34
CA ALA A 160 -36.99 -46.53 46.18
C ALA A 160 -36.97 -47.89 46.91
N GLU A 161 -35.79 -48.42 47.26
CA GLU A 161 -35.64 -49.73 47.92
C GLU A 161 -35.56 -49.68 49.46
N GLN A 162 -35.56 -48.49 50.09
CA GLN A 162 -35.69 -48.36 51.55
C GLN A 162 -37.15 -48.08 51.98
N PRO A 163 -37.93 -49.10 52.42
CA PRO A 163 -39.22 -48.88 53.06
C PRO A 163 -39.01 -48.34 54.48
N GLY A 164 -39.16 -47.03 54.65
CA GLY A 164 -39.25 -46.35 55.95
C GLY A 164 -40.68 -45.88 56.26
N PRO A 165 -41.06 -45.80 57.55
CA PRO A 165 -42.44 -45.79 58.05
C PRO A 165 -43.22 -44.49 57.75
N PRO A 166 -44.57 -44.51 57.85
CA PRO A 166 -45.39 -43.34 57.60
C PRO A 166 -45.28 -42.37 58.78
N GLU A 167 -44.96 -41.10 58.52
CA GLU A 167 -45.24 -40.02 59.47
C GLU A 167 -46.08 -38.91 58.83
N GLU A 168 -47.09 -38.57 59.62
CA GLU A 168 -48.07 -37.50 59.51
C GLU A 168 -47.44 -36.11 59.60
N GLY A 169 -48.23 -35.09 59.22
CA GLY A 169 -48.04 -33.70 59.64
C GLY A 169 -47.63 -32.80 58.48
N GLU A 170 -48.58 -32.10 57.85
CA GLU A 170 -49.15 -30.81 58.28
C GLU A 170 -48.39 -29.58 57.77
N GLU A 171 -49.14 -28.82 56.98
CA GLU A 171 -49.25 -27.36 57.01
C GLU A 171 -48.10 -26.44 56.53
N SER A 172 -48.52 -25.61 55.57
CA SER A 172 -48.45 -24.15 55.61
C SER A 172 -47.17 -23.46 55.15
N GLY A 173 -47.34 -22.51 54.23
CA GLY A 173 -46.39 -21.41 54.09
C GLY A 173 -46.33 -20.75 52.71
N SER A 174 -47.29 -19.89 52.40
CA SER A 174 -47.20 -18.89 51.32
C SER A 174 -46.09 -17.85 51.53
N LYS A 175 -45.43 -17.42 50.44
CA LYS A 175 -44.90 -16.07 50.10
C LYS A 175 -43.74 -16.28 49.10
N GLY A 176 -43.67 -15.67 47.92
CA GLY A 176 -44.00 -14.30 47.55
C GLY A 176 -42.69 -13.50 47.44
N HIS A 177 -42.22 -13.22 46.22
CA HIS A 177 -41.21 -12.19 45.86
C HIS A 177 -41.17 -12.13 44.32
N GLU A 178 -41.68 -11.06 43.70
CA GLU A 178 -40.91 -9.92 43.13
C GLU A 178 -40.06 -10.39 41.94
N GLU A 179 -40.48 -10.19 40.69
CA GLU A 179 -40.43 -8.92 39.94
C GLU A 179 -38.98 -8.41 39.84
N GLU A 180 -38.26 -8.81 38.79
CA GLU A 180 -37.18 -7.99 38.25
C GLU A 180 -37.15 -8.09 36.72
N GLU A 181 -37.42 -6.93 36.15
CA GLU A 181 -37.30 -6.48 34.77
C GLU A 181 -35.82 -6.44 34.37
N ILE A 182 -35.44 -7.08 33.25
CA ILE A 182 -34.16 -6.81 32.59
C ILE A 182 -34.40 -6.58 31.11
N GLU A 183 -34.01 -5.37 30.70
CA GLU A 183 -34.16 -4.70 29.41
C GLU A 183 -33.49 -5.42 28.22
N PRO A 184 -33.91 -5.13 26.97
CA PRO A 184 -33.19 -5.56 25.78
C PRO A 184 -31.92 -4.71 25.56
N PRO A 185 -30.81 -5.28 25.04
CA PRO A 185 -29.65 -4.46 24.67
C PRO A 185 -29.97 -3.58 23.46
N SER A 186 -29.77 -2.28 23.69
CA SER A 186 -29.79 -1.16 22.76
C SER A 186 -28.82 -1.36 21.59
N GLU A 187 -29.28 -0.91 20.41
CA GLU A 187 -28.49 -0.68 19.21
C GLU A 187 -27.32 0.28 19.51
N GLU A 188 -26.08 -0.13 19.22
CA GLU A 188 -24.92 0.77 19.24
C GLU A 188 -24.83 1.49 17.88
N GLU A 189 -25.17 2.77 17.93
CA GLU A 189 -24.93 3.78 16.90
C GLU A 189 -23.44 4.11 16.87
N VAL A 190 -22.70 3.55 15.90
CA VAL A 190 -21.29 3.90 15.68
C VAL A 190 -21.22 5.25 14.97
N THR A 191 -20.87 6.29 15.72
CA THR A 191 -20.51 7.62 15.22
C THR A 191 -19.22 7.59 14.38
N PRO A 192 -19.15 8.31 13.24
CA PRO A 192 -17.88 8.50 12.52
C PRO A 192 -16.97 9.50 13.25
N PRO A 193 -15.64 9.29 13.30
CA PRO A 193 -14.73 10.26 13.88
C PRO A 193 -14.65 11.53 13.02
N SER A 194 -15.01 12.64 13.66
CA SER A 194 -14.85 14.00 13.20
C SER A 194 -13.38 14.44 13.21
N GLU A 195 -12.99 15.04 12.10
CA GLU A 195 -11.96 16.06 11.86
C GLU A 195 -11.00 16.45 13.00
N GLY A 196 -9.69 16.30 12.74
CA GLY A 196 -8.63 16.94 13.52
C GLY A 196 -7.31 16.99 12.76
N GLY A 197 -7.09 18.02 11.94
CA GLY A 197 -5.86 18.16 11.15
C GLY A 197 -5.61 19.56 10.60
N ALA A 198 -5.72 20.59 11.44
CA ALA A 198 -5.23 21.92 11.12
C ALA A 198 -3.71 21.96 11.34
N GLY A 199 -2.94 21.84 10.25
CA GLY A 199 -1.48 21.87 10.28
C GLY A 199 -0.89 22.80 9.21
N GLY A 200 -0.37 23.94 9.66
CA GLY A 200 0.90 24.48 9.15
C GLY A 200 0.89 25.29 7.85
N ILE A 201 0.49 26.56 7.96
CA ILE A 201 1.03 27.66 7.14
C ILE A 201 2.51 27.87 7.49
N GLY A 202 3.37 27.90 6.48
CA GLY A 202 4.75 28.40 6.62
C GLY A 202 5.28 28.98 5.32
N PRO A 203 5.27 30.32 5.13
CA PRO A 203 6.10 31.00 4.15
C PRO A 203 7.47 31.30 4.76
N GLY A 204 8.54 30.73 4.19
CA GLY A 204 9.92 31.09 4.50
C GLY A 204 10.75 30.93 3.24
N ALA A 205 10.92 32.02 2.49
CA ALA A 205 12.07 32.91 2.55
C ALA A 205 13.16 32.51 1.54
N GLU A 206 13.06 33.18 0.40
CA GLU A 206 14.17 33.58 -0.46
C GLU A 206 15.47 33.89 0.30
N ALA A 207 16.58 33.27 -0.13
CA ALA A 207 17.92 33.74 0.15
C ALA A 207 18.75 33.64 -1.13
N GLY A 208 18.88 34.78 -1.81
CA GLY A 208 19.85 34.99 -2.87
C GLY A 208 21.23 35.29 -2.29
N GLY A 209 22.26 34.93 -3.05
CA GLY A 209 23.66 35.29 -2.83
C GLY A 209 24.54 34.24 -3.53
N GLY A 210 25.50 34.57 -4.38
CA GLY A 210 25.99 35.82 -4.94
C GLY A 210 26.99 35.46 -6.04
#